data_AF-A0AAD3M672-F1
#
_entry.id   AF-A0AAD3M672-F1
#
_cell.length_a   1.000
_cell.length_b   1.000
_cell.length_c   1.000
_cell.angle_alpha   90.00
_cell.angle_beta   90.00
_cell.angle_gamma   90.00
#
_symmetry.space_group_name_H-M   'P 1'
#
loop_
_entity.id
_entity.type
_entity.pdbx_description
1 polymer ?
#
loop_
_entity_poly.entity_id
_entity_poly.type
_entity_poly.pdbx_seq_one_letter_code
_entity_poly.pdbx_strand_id
1 'polypeptide(L)'
;MSVDACIGTDSHVTSLEHVQARLTLSYNRRGNLAIHLISPAGTRSTLLHPRPHDYSSEGFNDWAFMTTHSWDENPMGAWTLEIENVAGASDYGTLTQFILVLYGTGSTSSSSSEKPQAGNGSCKTLDLRQICIGRL
;
A
#
# COMPACT_ATOMS: atom_id res chain seq x y z
N MET A 1 -12.06 -5.89 0.37
CA MET A 1 -10.82 -6.68 0.54
C MET A 1 -10.21 -6.31 1.88
N SER A 2 -9.95 -7.26 2.78
CA SER A 2 -9.28 -6.94 4.06
C SER A 2 -7.77 -7.10 3.92
N VAL A 3 -7.00 -6.17 4.45
CA VAL A 3 -5.52 -6.20 4.44
C VAL A 3 -4.96 -6.07 5.85
N ASP A 4 -3.79 -6.63 6.08
CA ASP A 4 -3.05 -6.60 7.35
C ASP A 4 -1.92 -5.55 7.36
N ALA A 5 -1.78 -4.79 6.27
CA ALA A 5 -0.74 -3.80 6.07
C ALA A 5 0.70 -4.31 6.28
N CYS A 6 0.95 -5.58 5.93
CA CYS A 6 2.26 -6.24 6.05
C CYS A 6 2.75 -6.39 7.50
N ILE A 7 1.82 -6.58 8.45
CA ILE A 7 2.13 -6.85 9.86
C ILE A 7 3.17 -7.96 10.02
N GLY A 8 4.16 -7.73 10.90
CA GLY A 8 5.23 -8.68 11.19
C GLY A 8 6.38 -8.70 10.18
N THR A 9 6.40 -7.79 9.20
CA THR A 9 7.51 -7.61 8.26
C THR A 9 8.16 -6.23 8.41
N ASP A 10 9.35 -6.04 7.82
CA ASP A 10 10.01 -4.73 7.75
C ASP A 10 9.23 -3.70 6.90
N SER A 11 8.21 -4.14 6.16
CA SER A 11 7.32 -3.30 5.33
C SER A 11 5.97 -3.01 6.01
N HIS A 12 5.84 -3.27 7.31
CA HIS A 12 4.62 -2.96 8.06
C HIS A 12 4.33 -1.45 8.03
N VAL A 13 3.13 -1.07 7.58
CA VAL A 13 2.70 0.33 7.51
C VAL A 13 1.61 0.59 8.54
N THR A 14 1.85 1.53 9.45
CA THR A 14 0.87 1.96 10.46
C THR A 14 0.33 3.37 10.23
N SER A 15 1.06 4.20 9.49
CA SER A 15 0.65 5.56 9.10
C SER A 15 0.84 5.73 7.60
N LEU A 16 -0.26 5.94 6.86
CA LEU A 16 -0.25 6.11 5.42
C LEU A 16 0.32 7.46 4.97
N GLU A 17 0.94 7.46 3.78
CA GLU A 17 1.29 8.67 3.03
C GLU A 17 0.62 8.64 1.65
N HIS A 18 1.00 7.68 0.82
CA HIS A 18 0.44 7.50 -0.53
C HIS A 18 -0.17 6.11 -0.64
N VAL A 19 -1.29 6.01 -1.34
CA VAL A 19 -1.92 4.73 -1.66
C VAL A 19 -2.07 4.62 -3.16
N GLN A 20 -1.66 3.49 -3.74
CA GLN A 20 -1.93 3.19 -5.14
C GLN A 20 -2.88 2.01 -5.30
N ALA A 21 -3.86 2.15 -6.18
CA ALA A 21 -4.62 1.05 -6.75
C ALA A 21 -4.10 0.82 -8.18
N ARG A 22 -3.30 -0.24 -8.36
CA ARG A 22 -2.80 -0.66 -9.67
C ARG A 22 -3.81 -1.59 -10.30
N LEU A 23 -4.43 -1.13 -11.39
CA LEU A 23 -5.53 -1.82 -12.04
C LEU A 23 -5.16 -2.25 -13.46
N THR A 24 -5.50 -3.50 -13.77
CA THR A 24 -5.63 -3.97 -15.16
C THR A 24 -7.10 -4.27 -15.40
N LEU A 25 -7.73 -3.49 -16.29
CA LEU A 25 -9.13 -3.62 -16.63
C LEU A 25 -9.36 -3.41 -18.12
N SER A 26 -10.17 -4.25 -18.74
CA SER A 26 -10.72 -4.00 -20.07
C SER A 26 -12.06 -3.27 -19.94
N TYR A 27 -12.37 -2.35 -20.85
CA TYR A 27 -13.66 -1.68 -20.92
C TYR A 27 -13.91 -1.15 -22.32
N ASN A 28 -15.12 -1.30 -22.86
CA ASN A 28 -15.44 -0.87 -24.22
C ASN A 28 -15.43 0.66 -24.41
N ARG A 29 -15.70 1.44 -23.34
CA ARG A 29 -15.60 2.91 -23.37
C ARG A 29 -15.07 3.47 -22.05
N ARG A 30 -13.76 3.62 -21.95
CA ARG A 30 -13.04 3.98 -20.73
C ARG A 30 -13.49 5.29 -20.07
N GLY A 31 -13.88 6.30 -20.84
CA GLY A 31 -14.34 7.59 -20.32
C GLY A 31 -15.64 7.55 -19.53
N ASN A 32 -16.39 6.45 -19.61
CA ASN A 32 -17.61 6.23 -18.85
C ASN A 32 -17.36 5.67 -17.44
N LEU A 33 -16.11 5.36 -17.10
CA LEU A 33 -15.75 4.86 -15.78
C LEU A 33 -15.57 6.00 -14.78
N ALA A 34 -16.17 5.84 -13.61
CA ALA A 34 -15.73 6.48 -12.39
C ALA A 34 -15.12 5.41 -11.47
N ILE A 35 -13.97 5.72 -10.85
CA ILE A 35 -13.27 4.78 -9.97
C ILE A 35 -13.04 5.46 -8.62
N HIS A 36 -13.43 4.79 -7.56
CA HIS A 36 -13.25 5.24 -6.19
C HIS A 36 -12.59 4.18 -5.33
N LEU A 37 -11.78 4.63 -4.36
CA LEU A 37 -11.15 3.78 -3.36
C LEU A 37 -11.52 4.29 -1.98
N ILE A 38 -12.03 3.40 -1.14
CA ILE A 38 -12.46 3.70 0.23
C ILE A 38 -11.51 2.99 1.20
N SER A 39 -10.93 3.78 2.11
CA SER A 39 -10.04 3.28 3.16
C SER A 39 -10.81 2.60 4.31
N PRO A 40 -10.14 1.85 5.19
CA PRO A 40 -10.77 1.25 6.37
C PRO A 40 -11.41 2.27 7.32
N ALA A 41 -10.90 3.51 7.35
CA ALA A 41 -11.46 4.61 8.13
C ALA A 41 -12.68 5.28 7.45
N GLY A 42 -13.01 4.90 6.22
CA GLY A 42 -14.15 5.41 5.46
C GLY A 42 -13.83 6.56 4.52
N THR A 43 -12.57 6.96 4.38
CA THR A 43 -12.18 8.04 3.46
C THR A 43 -12.31 7.59 2.02
N ARG A 44 -13.19 8.26 1.25
CA ARG A 44 -13.46 7.96 -0.16
C ARG A 44 -12.63 8.85 -1.08
N SER A 45 -11.69 8.24 -1.78
CA SER A 45 -10.84 8.88 -2.80
C SER A 45 -11.41 8.66 -4.20
N THR A 46 -11.53 9.73 -5.00
CA THR A 46 -11.82 9.59 -6.44
C THR A 46 -10.52 9.39 -7.20
N LEU A 47 -10.33 8.17 -7.73
CA LEU A 47 -9.15 7.78 -8.50
C LEU A 47 -9.29 8.16 -9.99
N LEU A 48 -10.51 8.09 -10.52
CA LEU A 48 -10.83 8.48 -11.89
C LEU A 48 -12.19 9.17 -11.92
N HIS A 49 -12.22 10.38 -12.45
CA HIS A 49 -13.47 11.04 -12.82
C HIS A 49 -13.91 10.60 -14.22
N PRO A 50 -15.21 10.61 -14.53
CA PRO A 50 -15.70 10.44 -15.89
C PRO A 50 -15.05 11.44 -16.85
N ARG A 51 -14.72 10.97 -18.05
CA ARG A 51 -14.09 11.77 -19.10
C ARG A 51 -14.94 11.66 -20.36
N PRO A 52 -15.89 12.58 -20.60
CA PRO A 52 -16.86 12.48 -21.70
C PRO A 52 -16.25 12.30 -23.09
N HIS A 53 -15.02 12.78 -23.29
CA HIS A 53 -14.29 12.71 -24.56
C HIS A 53 -13.32 11.52 -24.67
N ASP A 54 -13.22 10.66 -23.67
CA ASP A 54 -12.39 9.44 -23.72
C ASP A 54 -13.22 8.25 -24.22
N TYR A 55 -13.23 8.05 -25.54
CA TYR A 55 -13.94 6.96 -26.20
C TYR A 55 -13.09 5.68 -26.36
N SER A 56 -11.91 5.61 -25.72
CA SER A 56 -10.98 4.48 -25.89
C SER A 56 -11.55 3.17 -25.32
N SER A 57 -11.28 2.07 -26.03
CA SER A 57 -11.58 0.70 -25.60
C SER A 57 -10.36 -0.04 -25.04
N GLU A 58 -9.23 0.64 -24.86
CA GLU A 58 -7.98 0.02 -24.37
C GLU A 58 -8.02 -0.32 -22.88
N GLY A 59 -8.97 0.28 -22.14
CA GLY A 59 -9.04 0.14 -20.69
C GLY A 59 -7.80 0.69 -19.98
N PHE A 60 -7.37 0.00 -18.94
CA PHE A 60 -6.15 0.29 -18.17
C PHE A 60 -5.30 -0.97 -18.08
N ASN A 61 -3.99 -0.83 -18.25
CA ASN A 61 -3.03 -1.92 -18.12
C ASN A 61 -2.02 -1.58 -17.04
N ASP A 62 -2.12 -2.27 -15.90
CA ASP A 62 -1.27 -2.05 -14.72
C ASP A 62 -1.12 -0.57 -14.34
N TRP A 63 -2.22 0.18 -14.47
CA TRP A 63 -2.21 1.62 -14.26
C TRP A 63 -2.29 1.93 -12.77
N ALA A 64 -1.30 2.65 -12.25
CA ALA A 64 -1.21 3.03 -10.85
C ALA A 64 -2.00 4.32 -10.57
N PHE A 65 -3.28 4.18 -10.22
CA PHE A 65 -4.03 5.30 -9.65
C PHE A 65 -3.54 5.59 -8.24
N MET A 66 -3.32 6.85 -7.89
CA MET A 66 -2.76 7.24 -6.59
C MET A 66 -3.68 8.22 -5.86
N THR A 67 -3.74 8.10 -4.53
CA THR A 67 -4.39 9.07 -3.64
C THR A 67 -3.52 9.37 -2.42
N THR A 68 -3.63 10.61 -1.93
CA THR A 68 -3.08 11.09 -0.66
C THR A 68 -4.18 11.43 0.36
N HIS A 69 -5.45 11.17 0.05
CA HIS A 69 -6.55 11.61 0.93
C HIS A 69 -6.60 10.85 2.26
N SER A 70 -6.02 9.64 2.31
CA SER A 70 -5.94 8.80 3.51
C SER A 70 -4.62 8.97 4.25
N TRP A 71 -3.96 10.13 4.12
CA TRP A 71 -2.72 10.45 4.83
C TRP A 71 -2.90 10.30 6.35
N ASP A 72 -1.91 9.73 7.02
CA ASP A 72 -1.88 9.40 8.46
C ASP A 72 -2.95 8.42 8.95
N GLU A 73 -3.76 7.83 8.07
CA GLU A 73 -4.67 6.77 8.46
C GLU A 73 -3.94 5.45 8.70
N ASN A 74 -4.46 4.64 9.61
CA ASN A 74 -4.05 3.24 9.74
C ASN A 74 -4.64 2.44 8.57
N PRO A 75 -3.81 1.83 7.70
CA PRO A 75 -4.30 1.12 6.52
C PRO A 75 -4.86 -0.28 6.79
N MET A 76 -4.76 -0.79 8.01
CA MET A 76 -5.23 -2.13 8.37
C MET A 76 -6.76 -2.21 8.34
N GLY A 77 -7.30 -3.24 7.69
CA GLY A 77 -8.73 -3.50 7.61
C GLY A 77 -9.27 -3.52 6.19
N ALA A 78 -10.56 -3.21 6.05
CA ALA A 78 -11.29 -3.38 4.80
C ALA A 78 -11.11 -2.19 3.85
N TRP A 79 -10.55 -2.45 2.67
CA TRP A 79 -10.54 -1.54 1.53
C TRP A 79 -11.63 -1.91 0.53
N THR A 80 -12.27 -0.90 -0.04
CA THR A 80 -13.31 -1.08 -1.06
C THR A 80 -12.92 -0.34 -2.33
N LEU A 81 -12.87 -1.06 -3.46
CA LEU A 81 -12.71 -0.49 -4.80
C LEU A 81 -14.08 -0.46 -5.46
N GLU A 82 -14.54 0.72 -5.85
CA GLU A 82 -15.77 0.93 -6.59
C GLU A 82 -15.43 1.31 -8.03
N ILE A 83 -16.01 0.60 -9.00
CA ILE A 83 -15.90 0.90 -10.43
C ILE A 83 -17.33 1.03 -10.95
N GLU A 84 -17.67 2.24 -11.38
CA GLU A 84 -19.03 2.61 -11.78
C GLU A 84 -19.08 2.97 -13.26
N ASN A 85 -20.16 2.56 -13.94
CA ASN A 85 -20.49 3.08 -15.26
C ASN A 85 -21.45 4.27 -15.13
N VAL A 86 -21.02 5.46 -15.54
CA VAL A 86 -21.87 6.66 -15.49
C VAL A 86 -22.77 6.86 -16.71
N ALA A 87 -22.61 6.06 -17.78
CA ALA A 87 -23.34 6.23 -19.03
C ALA A 87 -24.55 5.30 -19.23
N GLY A 88 -24.75 4.30 -18.36
CA GLY A 88 -25.93 3.41 -18.40
C GLY A 88 -25.60 1.91 -18.47
N ALA A 89 -26.51 1.09 -18.99
CA ALA A 89 -26.45 -0.38 -18.81
C ALA A 89 -25.72 -1.17 -19.91
N SER A 90 -25.23 -0.53 -20.98
CA SER A 90 -24.73 -1.24 -22.17
C SER A 90 -23.21 -1.41 -22.25
N ASP A 91 -22.43 -0.72 -21.41
CA ASP A 91 -20.98 -0.91 -21.42
C ASP A 91 -20.58 -2.15 -20.65
N TYR A 92 -19.45 -2.72 -21.04
CA TYR A 92 -18.95 -3.99 -20.53
C TYR A 92 -17.43 -3.97 -20.41
N GLY A 93 -16.93 -4.78 -19.50
CA GLY A 93 -15.52 -4.94 -19.27
C GLY A 93 -15.22 -5.84 -18.08
N THR A 94 -13.94 -6.10 -17.87
CA THR A 94 -13.47 -7.04 -16.85
C THR A 94 -12.27 -6.46 -16.13
N LEU A 95 -12.34 -6.40 -14.80
CA LEU A 95 -11.17 -6.17 -13.94
C LEU A 95 -10.42 -7.49 -13.79
N THR A 96 -9.18 -7.56 -14.27
CA THR A 96 -8.34 -8.76 -14.19
C THR A 96 -7.25 -8.67 -13.14
N GLN A 97 -6.86 -7.46 -12.74
CA GLN A 97 -5.87 -7.24 -11.69
C GLN A 97 -6.26 -6.04 -10.82
N PHE A 98 -6.14 -6.22 -9.50
CA PHE A 98 -6.13 -5.16 -8.52
C PHE A 98 -5.01 -5.42 -7.51
N ILE A 99 -4.00 -4.56 -7.52
CA ILE A 99 -2.93 -4.55 -6.53
C ILE A 99 -3.03 -3.26 -5.73
N LEU A 100 -3.16 -3.38 -4.42
CA LEU A 100 -3.11 -2.26 -3.49
C LEU A 100 -1.66 -2.09 -3.00
N VAL A 101 -1.07 -0.93 -3.25
CA VAL A 101 0.27 -0.58 -2.77
C VAL A 101 0.14 0.52 -1.74
N LEU A 102 0.69 0.26 -0.56
CA LEU A 102 0.64 1.17 0.58
C LEU A 102 2.04 1.76 0.78
N TYR A 103 2.14 3.09 0.76
CA TYR A 103 3.35 3.81 1.14
C TYR A 103 3.07 4.51 2.45
N GLY A 104 4.06 4.47 3.34
CA GLY A 104 3.99 5.18 4.60
C GLY A 104 5.05 4.71 5.56
N THR A 105 4.80 4.96 6.83
CA THR A 105 5.71 4.63 7.92
C THR A 105 5.10 3.59 8.85
N GLY A 106 5.97 2.83 9.51
CA GLY A 106 5.58 1.94 10.59
C GLY A 106 6.74 1.69 11.53
N SER A 107 6.42 1.40 12.79
CA SER A 107 7.43 0.90 13.70
C SER A 107 7.78 -0.53 13.30
N THR A 108 9.05 -0.78 13.00
CA THR A 108 9.56 -2.15 13.10
C THR A 108 9.36 -2.56 14.55
N SER A 109 8.64 -3.65 14.79
CA SER A 109 8.82 -4.34 16.07
C SER A 109 10.25 -4.84 16.03
N SER A 110 11.20 -4.01 16.46
CA SER A 110 12.42 -4.52 17.03
C SER A 110 11.95 -5.32 18.25
N SER A 111 11.59 -6.59 18.04
CA SER A 111 12.15 -7.60 18.90
C SER A 111 13.66 -7.46 18.73
N SER A 112 14.21 -6.46 19.41
CA SER A 112 15.53 -6.52 19.96
C SER A 112 15.53 -7.82 20.74
N SER A 113 15.87 -8.91 20.06
CA SER A 113 16.90 -9.77 20.59
C SER A 113 18.08 -8.83 20.84
N GLU A 114 18.03 -8.12 21.97
CA GLU A 114 19.21 -7.62 22.64
C GLU A 114 20.10 -8.84 22.70
N LYS A 115 21.04 -8.94 21.75
CA LYS A 115 22.24 -9.73 21.98
C LYS A 115 22.71 -9.26 23.35
N PRO A 116 22.90 -10.16 24.33
CA PRO A 116 23.21 -9.76 25.69
C PRO A 116 24.33 -8.74 25.63
N GLN A 117 23.98 -7.52 26.02
CA GLN A 117 24.89 -6.39 26.06
C GLN A 117 25.95 -6.79 27.07
N ALA A 118 27.10 -7.24 26.57
CA ALA A 118 28.21 -7.68 27.38
C ALA A 118 28.54 -6.53 28.33
N GLY A 119 28.46 -6.84 29.61
CA GLY A 119 28.48 -5.88 30.70
C GLY A 119 29.56 -4.83 30.58
N ASN A 120 29.18 -3.63 30.98
CA ASN A 120 30.02 -2.47 31.17
C ASN A 120 31.44 -2.81 31.64
N GLY A 121 32.44 -2.40 30.85
CA GLY A 121 33.62 -1.73 31.42
C GLY A 121 34.99 -2.39 31.35
N SER A 122 35.19 -3.57 30.74
CA SER A 122 36.56 -4.15 30.71
C SER A 122 36.86 -5.00 29.46
N CYS A 123 36.61 -4.47 28.28
CA CYS A 123 37.15 -5.06 27.06
C CYS A 123 37.97 -4.05 26.27
N LYS A 124 39.28 -4.30 26.11
CA LYS A 124 40.15 -3.41 25.31
C LYS A 124 40.15 -3.75 23.82
N THR A 125 39.87 -5.01 23.45
CA THR A 125 39.95 -5.47 22.06
C THR A 125 38.83 -6.45 21.73
N LEU A 126 38.11 -6.16 20.64
CA LEU A 126 37.02 -6.97 20.09
C LEU A 126 37.46 -7.56 18.74
N ASP A 127 36.99 -8.77 18.42
CA ASP A 127 37.16 -9.37 17.09
C ASP A 127 36.09 -8.86 16.09
N LEU A 128 36.19 -9.33 14.84
CA LEU A 128 35.22 -9.02 13.76
C LEU A 128 33.79 -9.53 14.04
N ARG A 129 33.59 -10.34 15.09
CA ARG A 129 32.30 -10.83 15.58
C ARG A 129 31.89 -10.17 16.91
N GLN A 130 32.60 -9.12 17.33
CA GLN A 130 32.40 -8.38 18.58
C GLN A 130 32.54 -9.25 19.84
N ILE A 131 33.41 -10.26 19.80
CA ILE A 131 33.76 -11.07 20.96
C ILE A 131 34.98 -10.46 21.65
N CYS A 132 34.91 -10.31 22.98
CA CYS A 132 36.02 -9.75 23.75
C CYS A 132 37.15 -10.78 23.90
N ILE A 133 38.32 -10.49 23.34
CA ILE A 133 39.46 -11.42 23.31
C ILE A 133 40.54 -11.07 24.35
N GLY A 134 40.48 -9.88 24.93
CA GLY A 134 41.39 -9.43 25.98
C GLY A 134 40.63 -8.99 27.22
N ARG A 135 40.67 -9.81 28.28
CA ARG A 135 40.25 -9.44 29.65
C ARG A 135 41.49 -9.11 30.49
N LEU A 136 41.33 -8.25 31.49
CA LEU A 136 42.28 -8.14 32.61
C LEU A 136 42.24 -9.42 33.46
#